data_AF-A0A7V1I262-F1
#
_entry.id   AF-A0A7V1I262-F1
#
_cell.length_a   1.000
_cell.length_b   1.000
_cell.length_c   1.000
_cell.angle_alpha   90.00
_cell.angle_beta   90.00
_cell.angle_gamma   90.00
#
_symmetry.space_group_name_H-M   'P 1'
#
loop_
_entity.id
_entity.type
_entity.pdbx_description
1 polymer ?
#
loop_
_entity_poly.entity_id
_entity_poly.type
_entity_poly.pdbx_seq_one_letter_code
_entity_poly.pdbx_strand_id
1 'polypeptide(L)'
;MPISAYNKTFRSLLWSASISVLLLSAGSARAENPVVPYNATHPVPFPVVTTQNTPPLIMDKPRDPVYIPTLKGTVTRRPAINFTGGKTWKEDGLVIKMSKVEDGKITIPVGGFVFKFDAISGILPMTGNMEFVFGEDNLYYYVDYPGAVIVKKENVTLRRGEKVLVGDNIYQYISATGHGRFRNPTIDIRNKLGANWDFYGMSPFVFSIGASEGDPGKDFHYGYYPGSKPGGEKEMAIHDFNQLFATRSDISMREIKLDTIYSTDVQEWNMCKAPLAFKGRAGKGKKITVRDFTVEVIDTARKGKLYSVKVRITKAGKTVAEKTLVWDSAKDKDFYLSPYNVKWQQKVLLKHKDITVQLLGSVFILEDGVDEGGEANLVVYQNCFAVKDGKTTQWDRRFLVDQILCPQGHGYGTMFYNKEEIVLTKKNNVYKGPASYVSLVIDDVKGDTAKFHLESKAGGKSISFTKKGNVDLLFGRGRGANDIVHDLYHSLQEQMYRQMERIQGEAGAR
;
A
#
# COMPACT_ATOMS: atom_id res chain seq x y z
N MET A 1 -47.54 59.46 20.80
CA MET A 1 -47.83 60.76 20.14
C MET A 1 -46.52 61.34 19.63
N PRO A 2 -46.45 62.04 18.48
CA PRO A 2 -46.97 61.78 17.12
C PRO A 2 -45.79 61.69 16.09
N ILE A 3 -45.87 60.93 14.99
CA ILE A 3 -46.34 61.25 13.60
C ILE A 3 -45.70 62.49 12.94
N SER A 4 -45.03 62.29 11.79
CA SER A 4 -45.09 63.10 10.53
C SER A 4 -43.92 62.68 9.60
N ALA A 5 -44.08 61.94 8.49
CA ALA A 5 -44.71 62.24 7.19
C ALA A 5 -44.01 63.33 6.36
N TYR A 6 -43.67 63.02 5.09
CA TYR A 6 -43.84 63.81 3.83
C TYR A 6 -42.94 63.22 2.70
N ASN A 7 -43.43 62.43 1.75
CA ASN A 7 -44.09 62.76 0.46
C ASN A 7 -43.34 63.69 -0.50
N LYS A 8 -43.00 63.21 -1.71
CA LYS A 8 -43.46 63.80 -3.00
C LYS A 8 -43.22 62.90 -4.22
N THR A 9 -44.25 62.91 -5.06
CA THR A 9 -44.55 62.24 -6.34
C THR A 9 -43.92 62.93 -7.56
N PHE A 10 -43.74 62.22 -8.70
CA PHE A 10 -44.37 62.58 -10.01
C PHE A 10 -44.16 61.51 -11.10
N ARG A 11 -45.14 61.42 -12.02
CA ARG A 11 -45.37 60.44 -13.11
C ARG A 11 -44.84 60.92 -14.48
N SER A 12 -44.50 59.98 -15.38
CA SER A 12 -44.95 59.88 -16.80
C SER A 12 -44.16 58.78 -17.53
N LEU A 13 -44.74 57.61 -17.83
CA LEU A 13 -45.43 57.18 -19.07
C LEU A 13 -44.54 57.03 -20.35
N LEU A 14 -44.32 55.74 -20.69
CA LEU A 14 -44.22 55.10 -22.02
C LEU A 14 -43.17 55.59 -23.04
N TRP A 15 -42.30 54.66 -23.46
CA TRP A 15 -42.34 54.09 -24.82
C TRP A 15 -41.58 52.75 -24.85
N SER A 16 -42.22 51.79 -25.48
CA SER A 16 -41.84 50.39 -25.65
C SER A 16 -40.81 50.21 -26.76
N ALA A 17 -39.71 49.52 -26.46
CA ALA A 17 -38.87 48.86 -27.45
C ALA A 17 -38.44 47.50 -26.89
N SER A 18 -38.90 46.45 -27.56
CA SER A 18 -38.65 45.05 -27.26
C SER A 18 -37.17 44.72 -27.40
N ILE A 19 -36.51 44.42 -26.29
CA ILE A 19 -35.23 43.70 -26.29
C ILE A 19 -35.50 42.38 -25.59
N SER A 20 -35.50 41.30 -26.37
CA SER A 20 -35.42 39.93 -25.87
C SER A 20 -34.10 39.75 -25.13
N VAL A 21 -34.10 40.00 -23.83
CA VAL A 21 -33.00 39.57 -22.96
C VAL A 21 -33.20 38.08 -22.71
N LEU A 22 -32.36 37.26 -23.33
CA LEU A 22 -32.07 35.92 -22.82
C LEU A 22 -31.64 36.09 -21.35
N LEU A 23 -32.53 35.75 -20.42
CA LEU A 23 -32.16 35.42 -19.06
C LEU A 23 -31.35 34.12 -19.12
N LEU A 24 -30.05 34.25 -19.39
CA LEU A 24 -29.07 33.29 -18.92
C LEU A 24 -29.28 33.23 -17.40
N SER A 25 -29.87 32.14 -16.94
CA SER A 25 -29.77 31.73 -15.55
C SER A 25 -28.28 31.58 -15.25
N ALA A 26 -27.67 32.64 -14.75
CA ALA A 26 -26.45 32.55 -13.99
C ALA A 26 -26.82 31.74 -12.75
N GLY A 27 -26.82 30.42 -12.90
CA GLY A 27 -26.64 29.52 -11.79
C GLY A 27 -25.32 29.96 -11.18
N SER A 28 -25.41 30.73 -10.10
CA SER A 28 -24.32 30.91 -9.17
C SER A 28 -23.99 29.49 -8.72
N ALA A 29 -23.02 28.87 -9.39
CA ALA A 29 -22.29 27.74 -8.86
C ALA A 29 -21.77 28.24 -7.52
N ARG A 30 -22.50 27.89 -6.47
CA ARG A 30 -22.07 28.09 -5.10
C ARG A 30 -20.76 27.33 -5.07
N ALA A 31 -19.65 28.07 -4.97
CA ALA A 31 -18.35 27.46 -4.78
C ALA A 31 -18.54 26.50 -3.62
N GLU A 32 -18.46 25.20 -3.90
CA GLU A 32 -18.41 24.19 -2.86
C GLU A 32 -17.26 24.63 -1.95
N ASN A 33 -17.56 24.81 -0.66
CA ASN A 33 -16.52 25.11 0.32
C ASN A 33 -15.38 24.10 0.08
N PRO A 34 -14.13 24.56 -0.08
CA PRO A 34 -13.02 23.64 -0.24
C PRO A 34 -13.04 22.67 0.95
N VAL A 35 -13.17 21.38 0.63
CA VAL A 35 -13.18 20.27 1.57
C VAL A 35 -11.99 20.45 2.53
N VAL A 36 -12.27 20.73 3.80
CA VAL A 36 -11.27 20.95 4.84
C VAL A 36 -10.67 19.57 5.20
N PRO A 37 -9.36 19.32 4.99
CA PRO A 37 -8.68 18.24 5.71
C PRO A 37 -8.73 18.58 7.21
N TYR A 38 -8.97 17.57 8.05
CA TYR A 38 -9.46 17.61 9.45
C TYR A 38 -8.61 18.39 10.50
N ASN A 39 -7.70 19.27 10.11
CA ASN A 39 -7.20 20.31 10.99
C ASN A 39 -6.74 21.52 10.16
N ALA A 40 -7.39 22.68 10.32
CA ALA A 40 -6.96 23.93 9.66
C ALA A 40 -5.52 24.33 10.04
N THR A 41 -5.01 23.86 11.19
CA THR A 41 -3.64 24.12 11.65
C THR A 41 -2.63 23.05 11.24
N HIS A 42 -3.07 21.86 10.79
CA HIS A 42 -2.20 20.75 10.38
C HIS A 42 -2.74 20.04 9.12
N PRO A 43 -2.54 20.59 7.92
CA PRO A 43 -3.01 19.98 6.68
C PRO A 43 -2.25 18.67 6.40
N VAL A 44 -2.95 17.68 5.84
CA VAL A 44 -2.34 16.43 5.37
C VAL A 44 -1.26 16.75 4.31
N PRO A 45 -0.04 16.18 4.39
CA PRO A 45 1.05 16.57 3.50
C PRO A 45 0.92 16.09 2.04
N PHE A 46 -0.11 15.30 1.72
CA PHE A 46 -0.33 14.66 0.42
C PHE A 46 -1.78 14.79 -0.07
N PRO A 47 -2.04 14.62 -1.38
CA PRO A 47 -3.34 14.89 -1.99
C PRO A 47 -4.46 14.00 -1.44
N VAL A 48 -5.67 14.55 -1.37
CA VAL A 48 -6.90 13.77 -1.12
C VAL A 48 -7.56 13.48 -2.47
N VAL A 49 -7.91 12.22 -2.71
CA VAL A 49 -8.56 11.73 -3.94
C VAL A 49 -9.80 10.92 -3.58
N THR A 50 -10.73 10.77 -4.53
CA THR A 50 -11.93 9.94 -4.37
C THR A 50 -11.85 8.63 -5.18
N THR A 51 -10.71 8.40 -5.84
CA THR A 51 -10.47 7.26 -6.72
C THR A 51 -9.26 6.47 -6.28
N GLN A 52 -9.32 5.15 -6.43
CA GLN A 52 -8.24 4.22 -6.14
C GLN A 52 -8.27 3.03 -7.11
N ASN A 53 -7.16 2.29 -7.19
CA ASN A 53 -7.20 0.95 -7.78
C ASN A 53 -7.90 -0.02 -6.80
N THR A 54 -8.66 -0.96 -7.32
CA THR A 54 -9.26 -2.05 -6.54
C THR A 54 -8.95 -3.36 -7.25
N PRO A 55 -7.95 -4.13 -6.76
CA PRO A 55 -7.68 -5.45 -7.32
C PRO A 55 -8.94 -6.32 -7.28
N PRO A 56 -9.28 -7.03 -8.37
CA PRO A 56 -10.39 -7.95 -8.37
C PRO A 56 -10.22 -9.03 -7.30
N LEU A 57 -11.32 -9.43 -6.67
CA LEU A 57 -11.37 -10.46 -5.64
C LEU A 57 -10.50 -10.16 -4.40
N ILE A 58 -10.11 -8.91 -4.14
CA ILE A 58 -9.23 -8.55 -3.02
C ILE A 58 -9.78 -8.96 -1.65
N MET A 59 -11.10 -9.01 -1.51
CA MET A 59 -11.81 -9.40 -0.27
C MET A 59 -12.01 -10.91 -0.13
N ASP A 60 -11.90 -11.64 -1.25
CA ASP A 60 -12.13 -13.07 -1.35
C ASP A 60 -10.92 -13.86 -0.88
N LYS A 61 -11.22 -15.00 -0.26
CA LYS A 61 -10.24 -15.96 0.23
C LYS A 61 -10.30 -17.23 -0.63
N PRO A 62 -9.20 -17.98 -0.69
CA PRO A 62 -9.25 -19.31 -1.27
C PRO A 62 -10.20 -20.23 -0.48
N ARG A 63 -10.91 -21.11 -1.19
CA ARG A 63 -11.86 -22.07 -0.62
C ARG A 63 -11.21 -23.46 -0.52
N ASP A 64 -11.03 -23.92 0.72
CA ASP A 64 -10.36 -25.22 1.00
C ASP A 64 -8.97 -25.31 0.31
N PRO A 65 -8.11 -24.28 0.35
CA PRO A 65 -6.86 -24.30 -0.41
C PRO A 65 -5.96 -25.47 -0.03
N VAL A 66 -5.18 -25.99 -0.97
CA VAL A 66 -3.96 -26.74 -0.60
C VAL A 66 -2.89 -25.78 -0.11
N TYR A 67 -2.12 -26.16 0.90
CA TYR A 67 -1.01 -25.36 1.40
C TYR A 67 0.35 -25.93 1.03
N ILE A 68 1.23 -25.07 0.49
CA ILE A 68 2.62 -25.37 0.12
C ILE A 68 3.53 -24.39 0.85
N PRO A 69 4.17 -24.78 1.96
CA PRO A 69 4.96 -23.84 2.75
C PRO A 69 6.21 -23.34 2.01
N THR A 70 6.85 -24.18 1.20
CA THR A 70 8.07 -23.83 0.48
C THR A 70 8.11 -24.49 -0.90
N LEU A 71 8.81 -23.86 -1.84
CA LEU A 71 9.05 -24.39 -3.17
C LEU A 71 10.52 -24.19 -3.50
N LYS A 72 11.24 -25.24 -3.89
CA LYS A 72 12.66 -25.11 -4.24
C LYS A 72 12.82 -24.10 -5.38
N GLY A 73 13.77 -23.17 -5.25
CA GLY A 73 14.03 -22.14 -6.26
C GLY A 73 13.22 -20.85 -6.11
N THR A 74 12.37 -20.76 -5.09
CA THR A 74 11.75 -19.50 -4.66
C THR A 74 12.50 -18.87 -3.48
N VAL A 75 12.34 -17.57 -3.29
CA VAL A 75 12.83 -16.86 -2.11
C VAL A 75 12.01 -17.32 -0.89
N THR A 76 12.71 -17.81 0.12
CA THR A 76 12.09 -18.20 1.39
C THR A 76 13.00 -17.83 2.54
N ARG A 77 12.46 -17.06 3.48
CA ARG A 77 13.14 -16.53 4.67
C ARG A 77 14.50 -15.91 4.35
N ARG A 78 14.56 -15.10 3.29
CA ARG A 78 15.81 -14.47 2.84
C ARG A 78 15.93 -13.06 3.41
N PRO A 79 17.04 -12.70 4.10
CA PRO A 79 17.18 -11.36 4.64
C PRO A 79 17.61 -10.38 3.53
N ALA A 80 16.85 -9.29 3.38
CA ALA A 80 17.27 -8.08 2.68
C ALA A 80 17.81 -7.08 3.72
N ILE A 81 19.05 -6.61 3.53
CA ILE A 81 19.73 -5.70 4.46
C ILE A 81 19.66 -4.26 3.91
N ASN A 82 19.02 -3.37 4.65
CA ASN A 82 18.89 -1.97 4.25
C ASN A 82 20.15 -1.15 4.60
N PHE A 83 20.13 0.16 4.34
CA PHE A 83 21.30 1.02 4.60
C PHE A 83 21.57 1.28 6.08
N THR A 84 20.63 1.02 6.98
CA THR A 84 20.80 1.10 8.43
C THR A 84 21.33 -0.20 9.04
N GLY A 85 21.60 -1.22 8.21
CA GLY A 85 21.92 -2.58 8.68
C GLY A 85 20.71 -3.37 9.17
N GLY A 86 19.51 -2.80 9.09
CA GLY A 86 18.26 -3.46 9.42
C GLY A 86 17.99 -4.62 8.46
N LYS A 87 17.53 -5.75 9.01
CA LYS A 87 17.21 -6.97 8.25
C LYS A 87 15.71 -7.12 8.10
N THR A 88 15.23 -7.16 6.88
CA THR A 88 13.84 -7.49 6.53
C THR A 88 13.81 -8.86 5.89
N TRP A 89 13.10 -9.80 6.49
CA TRP A 89 12.97 -11.16 5.94
C TRP A 89 11.93 -11.17 4.81
N LYS A 90 12.32 -11.78 3.68
CA LYS A 90 11.55 -11.84 2.43
C LYS A 90 11.09 -13.25 2.14
N GLU A 91 9.88 -13.35 1.62
CA GLU A 91 9.18 -14.59 1.29
C GLU A 91 8.46 -14.41 -0.04
N ASP A 92 8.56 -15.37 -0.94
CA ASP A 92 7.65 -15.45 -2.07
C ASP A 92 6.34 -16.13 -1.65
N GLY A 93 5.25 -15.77 -2.31
CA GLY A 93 3.96 -16.41 -2.12
C GLY A 93 3.09 -16.43 -3.36
N LEU A 94 2.13 -17.33 -3.36
CA LEU A 94 1.09 -17.43 -4.38
C LEU A 94 -0.23 -17.77 -3.70
N VAL A 95 -1.28 -17.07 -4.10
CA VAL A 95 -2.66 -17.37 -3.72
C VAL A 95 -3.43 -17.66 -4.99
N ILE A 96 -4.03 -18.84 -5.07
CA ILE A 96 -5.07 -19.16 -6.05
C ILE A 96 -6.39 -19.21 -5.31
N LYS A 97 -7.34 -18.38 -5.73
CA LYS A 97 -8.65 -18.24 -5.08
C LYS A 97 -9.77 -18.20 -6.08
N MET A 98 -10.94 -18.66 -5.64
CA MET A 98 -12.18 -18.63 -6.41
C MET A 98 -12.08 -19.40 -7.73
N SER A 99 -11.17 -20.36 -7.82
CA SER A 99 -11.10 -21.25 -8.97
C SER A 99 -12.27 -22.23 -8.99
N LYS A 100 -12.52 -22.79 -10.17
CA LYS A 100 -13.53 -23.81 -10.42
C LYS A 100 -12.95 -24.94 -11.26
N VAL A 101 -13.32 -26.17 -10.94
CA VAL A 101 -13.06 -27.37 -11.74
C VAL A 101 -14.41 -27.97 -12.08
N GLU A 102 -14.81 -27.85 -13.35
CA GLU A 102 -16.12 -28.27 -13.86
C GLU A 102 -15.92 -28.80 -15.29
N ASP A 103 -16.56 -29.92 -15.63
CA ASP A 103 -16.58 -30.49 -16.99
C ASP A 103 -15.20 -30.70 -17.64
N GLY A 104 -14.19 -31.11 -16.86
CA GLY A 104 -12.84 -31.34 -17.37
C GLY A 104 -12.04 -30.06 -17.65
N LYS A 105 -12.54 -28.91 -17.21
CA LYS A 105 -11.93 -27.58 -17.36
C LYS A 105 -11.68 -26.95 -16.00
N ILE A 106 -10.59 -26.22 -15.91
CA ILE A 106 -10.22 -25.42 -14.74
C ILE A 106 -10.30 -23.96 -15.14
N THR A 107 -10.98 -23.16 -14.33
CA THR A 107 -11.11 -21.72 -14.54
C THR A 107 -10.63 -20.99 -13.31
N ILE A 108 -9.73 -20.02 -13.48
CA ILE A 108 -9.32 -19.09 -12.42
C ILE A 108 -9.71 -17.68 -12.88
N PRO A 109 -10.62 -17.00 -12.17
CA PRO A 109 -11.12 -15.68 -12.57
C PRO A 109 -10.01 -14.62 -12.53
N VAL A 110 -10.27 -13.45 -13.12
CA VAL A 110 -9.39 -12.26 -13.00
C VAL A 110 -9.16 -11.94 -11.52
N GLY A 111 -7.90 -11.74 -11.12
CA GLY A 111 -7.52 -11.55 -9.71
C GLY A 111 -7.51 -12.84 -8.87
N GLY A 112 -7.83 -13.99 -9.47
CA GLY A 112 -7.85 -15.30 -8.81
C GLY A 112 -6.46 -15.93 -8.68
N PHE A 113 -5.47 -15.51 -9.48
CA PHE A 113 -4.06 -15.93 -9.36
C PHE A 113 -3.24 -14.71 -8.90
N VAL A 114 -2.77 -14.72 -7.66
CA VAL A 114 -2.05 -13.61 -7.03
C VAL A 114 -0.69 -14.08 -6.55
N PHE A 115 0.36 -13.74 -7.29
CA PHE A 115 1.74 -13.95 -6.86
C PHE A 115 2.24 -12.73 -6.09
N LYS A 116 3.00 -12.90 -5.02
CA LYS A 116 3.44 -11.82 -4.15
C LYS A 116 4.88 -11.99 -3.70
N PHE A 117 5.60 -10.88 -3.66
CA PHE A 117 6.77 -10.72 -2.80
C PHE A 117 6.25 -10.21 -1.46
N ASP A 118 6.57 -10.91 -0.38
CA ASP A 118 6.09 -10.63 0.97
C ASP A 118 7.28 -10.31 1.88
N ALA A 119 7.04 -9.47 2.87
CA ALA A 119 8.01 -9.06 3.87
C ALA A 119 7.44 -9.30 5.26
N ILE A 120 8.25 -9.89 6.15
CA ILE A 120 7.82 -10.15 7.52
C ILE A 120 7.77 -8.86 8.34
N SER A 121 8.54 -7.83 7.96
CA SER A 121 8.57 -6.53 8.62
C SER A 121 8.35 -5.39 7.61
N GLY A 122 7.84 -4.27 8.11
CA GLY A 122 7.58 -3.08 7.33
C GLY A 122 8.84 -2.53 6.63
N ILE A 123 8.66 -2.13 5.37
CA ILE A 123 9.66 -1.56 4.49
C ILE A 123 9.44 -0.06 4.44
N LEU A 124 10.50 0.71 4.68
CA LEU A 124 10.50 2.15 4.47
C LEU A 124 11.20 2.48 3.15
N PRO A 125 10.63 3.35 2.30
CA PRO A 125 11.38 3.92 1.20
C PRO A 125 12.55 4.75 1.76
N MET A 126 13.53 5.07 0.90
CA MET A 126 14.65 5.96 1.21
C MET A 126 15.62 5.49 2.30
N THR A 127 15.43 4.32 2.90
CA THR A 127 16.37 3.70 3.84
C THR A 127 17.17 2.57 3.20
N GLY A 128 17.05 2.40 1.88
CA GLY A 128 17.74 1.33 1.14
C GLY A 128 17.11 -0.04 1.31
N ASN A 129 15.84 -0.12 1.72
CA ASN A 129 15.11 -1.39 1.72
C ASN A 129 15.03 -1.98 0.32
N MET A 130 15.10 -3.31 0.24
CA MET A 130 15.20 -4.03 -1.02
C MET A 130 14.07 -5.06 -1.18
N GLU A 131 13.80 -5.44 -2.43
CA GLU A 131 12.89 -6.51 -2.83
C GLU A 131 13.63 -7.49 -3.75
N PHE A 132 13.47 -8.78 -3.53
CA PHE A 132 13.91 -9.82 -4.46
C PHE A 132 12.78 -10.07 -5.45
N VAL A 133 12.97 -9.66 -6.71
CA VAL A 133 11.92 -9.72 -7.73
C VAL A 133 12.14 -10.94 -8.62
N PHE A 134 11.40 -12.02 -8.38
CA PHE A 134 11.53 -13.31 -9.10
C PHE A 134 12.89 -13.98 -8.93
N GLY A 135 13.39 -14.01 -7.69
CA GLY A 135 14.64 -14.67 -7.29
C GLY A 135 15.66 -13.73 -6.69
N GLU A 136 16.69 -14.33 -6.05
CA GLU A 136 17.69 -13.59 -5.27
C GLU A 136 18.59 -12.70 -6.13
N ASP A 137 18.82 -13.07 -7.39
CA ASP A 137 19.73 -12.37 -8.30
C ASP A 137 19.13 -11.08 -8.90
N ASN A 138 17.85 -10.79 -8.62
CA ASN A 138 17.13 -9.67 -9.22
C ASN A 138 16.61 -8.74 -8.12
N LEU A 139 17.53 -7.97 -7.56
CA LEU A 139 17.32 -7.10 -6.41
C LEU A 139 16.97 -5.67 -6.82
N TYR A 140 15.96 -5.09 -6.17
CA TYR A 140 15.54 -3.70 -6.39
C TYR A 140 15.42 -2.94 -5.08
N TYR A 141 15.76 -1.66 -5.08
CA TYR A 141 15.57 -0.75 -3.96
C TYR A 141 14.20 -0.06 -4.06
N TYR A 142 13.49 0.04 -2.94
CA TYR A 142 12.38 0.98 -2.80
C TYR A 142 12.94 2.39 -2.59
N VAL A 143 12.65 3.30 -3.51
CA VAL A 143 13.20 4.65 -3.48
C VAL A 143 12.22 5.62 -2.84
N ASP A 144 11.03 5.80 -3.40
CA ASP A 144 10.04 6.76 -2.89
C ASP A 144 8.62 6.45 -3.41
N TYR A 145 7.61 7.14 -2.87
CA TYR A 145 6.19 6.91 -3.13
C TYR A 145 5.51 8.17 -3.69
N PRO A 146 5.84 8.62 -4.91
CA PRO A 146 5.28 9.86 -5.45
C PRO A 146 3.76 9.82 -5.63
N GLY A 147 3.15 8.64 -5.71
CA GLY A 147 1.70 8.44 -5.82
C GLY A 147 1.00 8.22 -4.48
N ALA A 148 1.65 8.52 -3.35
CA ALA A 148 1.01 8.53 -2.05
C ALA A 148 -0.12 9.57 -1.98
N VAL A 149 -1.33 9.13 -1.63
CA VAL A 149 -2.55 9.93 -1.50
C VAL A 149 -3.37 9.48 -0.30
N ILE A 150 -4.35 10.31 0.09
CA ILE A 150 -5.46 9.90 0.93
C ILE A 150 -6.66 9.62 0.03
N VAL A 151 -7.20 8.42 0.10
CA VAL A 151 -8.50 8.11 -0.50
C VAL A 151 -9.60 8.49 0.48
N LYS A 152 -10.51 9.35 0.02
CA LYS A 152 -11.74 9.74 0.70
C LYS A 152 -12.90 8.94 0.12
N LYS A 153 -13.69 8.32 0.99
CA LYS A 153 -14.96 7.67 0.65
C LYS A 153 -16.06 8.14 1.59
N GLU A 154 -17.17 8.60 1.05
CA GLU A 154 -18.30 9.13 1.83
C GLU A 154 -19.44 8.12 1.91
N ASN A 155 -20.32 8.29 2.89
CA ASN A 155 -21.58 7.55 3.04
C ASN A 155 -21.39 6.03 3.03
N VAL A 156 -20.43 5.53 3.81
CA VAL A 156 -20.10 4.11 3.88
C VAL A 156 -20.92 3.42 4.95
N THR A 157 -21.74 2.43 4.57
CA THR A 157 -22.40 1.55 5.53
C THR A 157 -21.62 0.25 5.66
N LEU A 158 -21.26 -0.13 6.88
CA LEU A 158 -20.63 -1.41 7.22
C LEU A 158 -21.60 -2.23 8.07
N ARG A 159 -22.24 -3.25 7.48
CA ARG A 159 -23.00 -4.23 8.27
C ARG A 159 -22.06 -5.27 8.86
N ARG A 160 -22.51 -5.95 9.92
CA ARG A 160 -21.70 -6.98 10.59
C ARG A 160 -21.29 -8.07 9.59
N GLY A 161 -20.00 -8.36 9.53
CA GLY A 161 -19.36 -9.28 8.60
C GLY A 161 -18.93 -8.65 7.27
N GLU A 162 -19.45 -7.47 6.92
CA GLU A 162 -19.12 -6.80 5.67
C GLU A 162 -17.73 -6.17 5.73
N LYS A 163 -17.14 -6.05 4.53
CA LYS A 163 -15.83 -5.46 4.29
C LYS A 163 -15.95 -4.34 3.29
N VAL A 164 -15.15 -3.29 3.46
CA VAL A 164 -15.00 -2.22 2.47
C VAL A 164 -13.52 -1.93 2.25
N LEU A 165 -13.12 -1.78 0.98
CA LEU A 165 -11.81 -1.27 0.62
C LEU A 165 -11.88 0.26 0.58
N VAL A 166 -10.96 0.92 1.28
CA VAL A 166 -10.66 2.34 1.13
C VAL A 166 -9.14 2.50 1.20
N GLY A 167 -8.53 3.06 0.15
CA GLY A 167 -7.09 3.06 -0.06
C GLY A 167 -6.49 1.66 -0.08
N ASP A 168 -5.38 1.48 0.63
CA ASP A 168 -4.67 0.22 0.83
C ASP A 168 -5.28 -0.68 1.91
N ASN A 169 -6.37 -0.24 2.53
CA ASN A 169 -6.92 -0.83 3.74
C ASN A 169 -8.33 -1.39 3.54
N ILE A 170 -8.54 -2.59 4.08
CA ILE A 170 -9.79 -3.31 4.17
C ILE A 170 -10.33 -3.11 5.58
N TYR A 171 -11.49 -2.48 5.69
CA TYR A 171 -12.20 -2.28 6.95
C TYR A 171 -13.31 -3.33 7.04
N GLN A 172 -13.29 -4.15 8.09
CA GLN A 172 -14.28 -5.19 8.33
C GLN A 172 -14.99 -4.96 9.65
N TYR A 173 -16.32 -4.89 9.65
CA TYR A 173 -17.07 -4.84 10.90
C TYR A 173 -17.30 -6.25 11.44
N ILE A 174 -16.76 -6.60 12.62
CA ILE A 174 -16.81 -7.97 13.17
C ILE A 174 -17.82 -8.12 14.33
N SER A 175 -17.70 -7.33 15.41
CA SER A 175 -18.34 -7.40 16.76
C SER A 175 -18.49 -8.81 17.39
N ALA A 176 -18.42 -9.06 18.70
CA ALA A 176 -18.06 -8.27 19.88
C ALA A 176 -16.97 -9.05 20.62
N THR A 177 -15.89 -8.38 21.04
CA THR A 177 -15.04 -8.86 22.13
C THR A 177 -15.63 -8.35 23.44
N GLY A 178 -16.10 -9.26 24.29
CA GLY A 178 -16.63 -8.93 25.61
C GLY A 178 -17.17 -10.13 26.36
N HIS A 179 -16.76 -10.30 27.61
CA HIS A 179 -17.40 -11.23 28.54
C HIS A 179 -18.65 -10.55 29.16
N GLY A 180 -19.83 -11.14 28.96
CA GLY A 180 -21.07 -10.69 29.63
C GLY A 180 -21.87 -9.59 28.91
N ARG A 181 -22.30 -8.56 29.67
CA ARG A 181 -23.28 -7.52 29.25
C ARG A 181 -22.70 -6.38 28.41
N PHE A 182 -21.37 -6.31 28.25
CA PHE A 182 -20.71 -5.25 27.48
C PHE A 182 -20.34 -5.77 26.09
N ARG A 183 -21.15 -5.44 25.09
CA ARG A 183 -20.86 -5.72 23.68
C ARG A 183 -20.44 -4.43 23.00
N ASN A 184 -19.19 -4.38 22.57
CA ASN A 184 -18.65 -3.24 21.84
C ASN A 184 -18.68 -3.55 20.33
N PRO A 185 -19.10 -2.60 19.47
CA PRO A 185 -18.81 -2.70 18.05
C PRO A 185 -17.30 -2.84 17.86
N THR A 186 -16.86 -3.50 16.79
CA THR A 186 -15.44 -3.73 16.55
C THR A 186 -15.16 -3.75 15.06
N ILE A 187 -14.24 -2.90 14.58
CA ILE A 187 -13.75 -2.90 13.21
C ILE A 187 -12.35 -3.51 13.21
N ASP A 188 -12.13 -4.46 12.34
CA ASP A 188 -10.83 -5.02 12.00
C ASP A 188 -10.31 -4.26 10.76
N ILE A 189 -9.06 -3.82 10.78
CA ILE A 189 -8.40 -3.24 9.61
C ILE A 189 -7.37 -4.25 9.12
N ARG A 190 -7.33 -4.45 7.80
CA ARG A 190 -6.36 -5.32 7.13
C ARG A 190 -5.78 -4.62 5.93
N ASN A 191 -4.60 -5.04 5.47
CA ASN A 191 -4.10 -4.58 4.18
C ASN A 191 -4.62 -5.42 3.00
N LYS A 192 -4.27 -5.01 1.78
CA LYS A 192 -4.52 -5.74 0.52
C LYS A 192 -4.00 -7.20 0.48
N LEU A 193 -3.06 -7.61 1.34
CA LEU A 193 -2.66 -9.04 1.48
C LEU A 193 -3.62 -9.86 2.34
N GLY A 194 -4.60 -9.21 2.97
CA GLY A 194 -5.42 -9.80 4.02
C GLY A 194 -4.72 -9.87 5.39
N ALA A 195 -3.54 -9.24 5.54
CA ALA A 195 -2.83 -9.21 6.81
C ALA A 195 -3.54 -8.27 7.80
N ASN A 196 -3.90 -8.84 8.94
CA ASN A 196 -4.52 -8.22 10.11
C ASN A 196 -3.47 -7.47 10.95
N TRP A 197 -3.86 -6.32 11.48
CA TRP A 197 -3.04 -5.45 12.31
C TRP A 197 -3.05 -5.79 13.81
N ASP A 198 -3.70 -6.89 14.22
CA ASP A 198 -3.87 -7.24 15.63
C ASP A 198 -2.53 -7.31 16.39
N PHE A 199 -1.49 -7.79 15.71
CA PHE A 199 -0.19 -8.02 16.33
C PHE A 199 0.59 -6.74 16.68
N TYR A 200 0.22 -5.58 16.14
CA TYR A 200 0.76 -4.28 16.57
C TYR A 200 -0.10 -3.63 17.66
N GLY A 201 -1.10 -4.34 18.20
CA GLY A 201 -2.10 -3.77 19.10
C GLY A 201 -3.01 -2.74 18.41
N MET A 202 -2.97 -2.71 17.08
CA MET A 202 -3.74 -1.81 16.23
C MET A 202 -5.01 -2.48 15.70
N SER A 203 -5.30 -3.72 16.04
CA SER A 203 -6.56 -4.37 15.70
C SER A 203 -6.84 -5.46 16.76
N PRO A 204 -8.09 -5.92 16.93
CA PRO A 204 -9.29 -5.32 16.37
C PRO A 204 -9.62 -4.04 17.15
N PHE A 205 -10.10 -3.00 16.45
CA PHE A 205 -10.51 -1.75 17.09
C PHE A 205 -11.78 -1.98 17.87
N VAL A 206 -11.68 -2.01 19.19
CA VAL A 206 -12.84 -2.12 20.06
C VAL A 206 -13.45 -0.72 20.24
N PHE A 207 -14.64 -0.50 19.71
CA PHE A 207 -15.43 0.69 19.98
C PHE A 207 -16.01 0.57 21.39
N SER A 208 -15.35 1.12 22.40
CA SER A 208 -16.02 1.33 23.69
C SER A 208 -16.97 2.51 23.54
N ILE A 209 -18.21 2.24 23.12
CA ILE A 209 -19.26 3.25 23.15
C ILE A 209 -19.52 3.54 24.63
N GLY A 210 -19.06 4.71 25.09
CA GLY A 210 -19.35 5.19 26.44
C GLY A 210 -20.83 5.01 26.79
N ALA A 211 -21.15 4.34 27.89
CA ALA A 211 -22.50 3.85 28.18
C ALA A 211 -23.51 4.95 28.54
N SER A 212 -23.09 6.22 28.63
CA SER A 212 -23.93 7.32 29.12
C SER A 212 -23.82 8.60 28.27
N GLU A 213 -24.89 9.38 28.33
CA GLU A 213 -25.01 10.69 27.71
C GLU A 213 -24.07 11.67 28.43
N GLY A 214 -22.94 12.04 27.81
CA GLY A 214 -21.94 12.94 28.42
C GLY A 214 -20.49 12.45 28.37
N ASP A 215 -20.23 11.23 27.90
CA ASP A 215 -18.86 10.71 27.76
C ASP A 215 -18.03 11.54 26.75
N PRO A 216 -16.73 11.82 26.97
CA PRO A 216 -15.86 12.63 26.09
C PRO A 216 -15.59 12.06 24.68
N GLY A 217 -16.40 11.12 24.20
CA GLY A 217 -16.29 10.45 22.88
C GLY A 217 -17.60 10.49 22.10
N LYS A 218 -18.26 11.66 22.03
CA LYS A 218 -19.52 11.82 21.26
C LYS A 218 -19.34 11.62 19.75
N ASP A 219 -18.11 11.81 19.25
CA ASP A 219 -17.71 11.61 17.86
C ASP A 219 -16.56 10.58 17.80
N PHE A 220 -16.62 9.65 16.84
CA PHE A 220 -15.56 8.65 16.64
C PHE A 220 -14.40 9.26 15.84
N HIS A 221 -13.18 9.18 16.39
CA HIS A 221 -11.95 9.56 15.71
C HIS A 221 -10.87 8.49 15.89
N TYR A 222 -10.50 7.81 14.80
CA TYR A 222 -9.34 6.93 14.76
C TYR A 222 -8.05 7.75 14.56
N GLY A 223 -6.95 7.35 15.21
CA GLY A 223 -5.65 8.05 15.22
C GLY A 223 -5.35 8.93 16.45
N TYR A 224 -6.22 8.91 17.47
CA TYR A 224 -6.16 9.84 18.62
C TYR A 224 -6.02 9.10 19.96
N TYR A 225 -5.21 9.64 20.88
CA TYR A 225 -5.17 9.17 22.27
C TYR A 225 -6.49 9.50 22.99
N PRO A 226 -6.97 8.65 23.92
CA PRO A 226 -8.11 8.99 24.78
C PRO A 226 -7.90 10.34 25.48
N GLY A 227 -8.87 11.26 25.37
CA GLY A 227 -8.78 12.61 25.93
C GLY A 227 -7.95 13.61 25.10
N SER A 228 -7.41 13.21 23.95
CA SER A 228 -6.85 14.17 23.00
C SER A 228 -7.97 14.89 22.24
N LYS A 229 -7.84 16.21 22.11
CA LYS A 229 -8.70 17.01 21.24
C LYS A 229 -8.10 17.00 19.83
N PRO A 230 -8.92 16.91 18.77
CA PRO A 230 -8.50 17.29 17.43
C PRO A 230 -7.79 18.65 17.48
N GLY A 231 -6.57 18.75 16.98
CA GLY A 231 -5.76 19.96 16.97
C GLY A 231 -4.75 20.16 18.11
N GLY A 232 -4.61 19.22 19.06
CA GLY A 232 -3.65 19.35 20.17
C GLY A 232 -2.23 18.86 19.85
N GLU A 233 -1.21 19.34 20.57
CA GLU A 233 0.21 18.93 20.37
C GLU A 233 0.45 17.40 20.42
N LYS A 234 -0.40 16.66 21.15
CA LYS A 234 -0.33 15.19 21.25
C LYS A 234 -0.90 14.44 20.04
N GLU A 235 -1.63 15.11 19.16
CA GLU A 235 -2.11 14.58 17.86
C GLU A 235 -0.94 14.26 16.92
N MET A 236 0.19 14.98 17.08
CA MET A 236 1.35 14.84 16.20
C MET A 236 2.13 13.52 16.40
N ALA A 237 1.96 12.83 17.54
CA ALA A 237 2.84 11.71 17.90
C ALA A 237 2.47 10.38 17.23
N ILE A 238 1.24 10.23 16.72
CA ILE A 238 0.79 9.02 16.02
C ILE A 238 0.15 9.49 14.71
N HIS A 239 0.95 9.59 13.66
CA HIS A 239 0.48 9.92 12.31
C HIS A 239 -0.30 8.74 11.69
N ASP A 240 -1.46 8.40 12.25
CA ASP A 240 -2.41 7.54 11.56
C ASP A 240 -3.27 8.38 10.62
N PHE A 241 -3.02 8.20 9.33
CA PHE A 241 -3.73 8.90 8.27
C PHE A 241 -5.03 8.19 7.85
N ASN A 242 -5.33 7.06 8.48
CA ASN A 242 -6.62 6.42 8.35
C ASN A 242 -7.54 7.02 9.40
N GLN A 243 -8.71 7.49 8.96
CA GLN A 243 -9.67 8.17 9.81
C GLN A 243 -11.06 7.76 9.36
N LEU A 244 -11.88 7.31 10.29
CA LEU A 244 -13.29 7.04 10.02
C LEU A 244 -14.09 8.01 10.87
N PHE A 245 -15.17 8.54 10.30
CA PHE A 245 -16.06 9.50 10.94
C PHE A 245 -17.47 8.93 10.94
N ALA A 246 -18.09 8.89 12.11
CA ALA A 246 -19.48 8.51 12.28
C ALA A 246 -20.09 9.24 13.46
N THR A 247 -21.36 9.60 13.33
CA THR A 247 -22.16 10.05 14.47
C THR A 247 -22.52 8.87 15.37
N ARG A 248 -22.65 9.11 16.68
CA ARG A 248 -23.05 8.06 17.63
C ARG A 248 -24.38 7.39 17.27
N SER A 249 -25.35 8.15 16.76
CA SER A 249 -26.66 7.61 16.33
C SER A 249 -26.59 6.61 15.19
N ASP A 250 -25.49 6.62 14.44
CA ASP A 250 -25.25 5.76 13.28
C ASP A 250 -24.48 4.48 13.60
N ILE A 251 -24.14 4.26 14.88
CA ILE A 251 -23.39 3.10 15.35
C ILE A 251 -24.34 2.14 16.09
N SER A 252 -24.44 0.91 15.60
CA SER A 252 -25.23 -0.15 16.23
C SER A 252 -24.50 -1.49 16.20
N MET A 253 -25.04 -2.49 16.91
CA MET A 253 -24.52 -3.86 16.83
C MET A 253 -24.72 -4.52 15.46
N ARG A 254 -25.61 -3.99 14.61
CA ARG A 254 -25.90 -4.57 13.29
C ARG A 254 -25.12 -3.91 12.17
N GLU A 255 -24.95 -2.61 12.26
CA GLU A 255 -24.27 -1.80 11.25
C GLU A 255 -23.68 -0.53 11.86
N ILE A 256 -22.65 -0.02 11.20
CA ILE A 256 -22.02 1.27 11.42
C ILE A 256 -22.17 2.06 10.13
N LYS A 257 -22.77 3.25 10.18
CA LYS A 257 -22.76 4.18 9.05
C LYS A 257 -21.69 5.24 9.31
N LEU A 258 -20.79 5.38 8.36
CA LEU A 258 -19.66 6.29 8.38
C LEU A 258 -19.94 7.40 7.37
N ASP A 259 -19.94 8.64 7.84
CA ASP A 259 -20.08 9.83 7.00
C ASP A 259 -18.92 9.90 6.02
N THR A 260 -17.71 9.63 6.49
CA THR A 260 -16.50 9.62 5.66
C THR A 260 -15.44 8.67 6.22
N ILE A 261 -14.73 8.00 5.32
CA ILE A 261 -13.47 7.30 5.58
C ILE A 261 -12.38 7.99 4.76
N TYR A 262 -11.28 8.33 5.44
CA TYR A 262 -10.01 8.67 4.83
C TYR A 262 -9.05 7.50 5.07
N SER A 263 -8.33 7.09 4.04
CA SER A 263 -7.42 5.97 4.13
C SER A 263 -6.25 6.20 3.20
N THR A 264 -5.06 5.80 3.60
CA THR A 264 -3.86 5.96 2.77
C THR A 264 -3.85 5.02 1.59
N ASP A 265 -3.25 5.47 0.48
CA ASP A 265 -3.10 4.70 -0.75
C ASP A 265 -1.79 5.10 -1.46
N VAL A 266 -0.95 4.15 -1.88
CA VAL A 266 0.16 4.45 -2.80
C VAL A 266 -0.17 3.98 -4.21
N GLN A 267 -0.50 4.93 -5.08
CA GLN A 267 -0.85 4.62 -6.47
C GLN A 267 0.36 4.52 -7.40
N GLU A 268 1.53 5.00 -6.95
CA GLU A 268 2.79 4.96 -7.69
C GLU A 268 4.00 4.97 -6.75
N TRP A 269 4.94 4.05 -6.97
CA TRP A 269 6.22 3.98 -6.28
C TRP A 269 7.38 3.83 -7.25
N ASN A 270 8.58 4.29 -6.87
CA ASN A 270 9.77 4.08 -7.68
C ASN A 270 10.63 2.97 -7.11
N MET A 271 11.12 2.14 -8.03
CA MET A 271 12.10 1.10 -7.74
C MET A 271 13.30 1.25 -8.64
N CYS A 272 14.48 0.94 -8.12
CA CYS A 272 15.73 1.00 -8.88
C CYS A 272 16.48 -0.32 -8.76
N LYS A 273 16.93 -0.86 -9.89
CA LYS A 273 17.64 -2.13 -9.91
C LYS A 273 19.02 -1.99 -9.27
N ALA A 274 19.42 -2.94 -8.45
CA ALA A 274 20.79 -3.05 -7.96
C ALA A 274 21.78 -3.40 -9.10
N PRO A 275 23.07 -3.03 -8.97
CA PRO A 275 23.68 -2.28 -7.87
C PRO A 275 23.45 -0.77 -7.96
N LEU A 276 23.68 -0.06 -6.86
CA LEU A 276 23.77 1.40 -6.83
C LEU A 276 24.95 1.88 -7.68
N ALA A 277 24.87 3.08 -8.25
CA ALA A 277 26.02 3.71 -8.88
C ALA A 277 26.97 4.30 -7.82
N PHE A 278 26.44 4.73 -6.67
CA PHE A 278 27.23 5.24 -5.56
C PHE A 278 26.44 5.17 -4.24
N LYS A 279 27.15 4.91 -3.14
CA LYS A 279 26.70 5.13 -1.76
C LYS A 279 27.93 5.55 -0.94
N GLY A 280 27.86 6.69 -0.27
CA GLY A 280 28.91 7.12 0.64
C GLY A 280 29.04 8.64 0.76
N ARG A 281 30.19 9.07 1.29
CA ARG A 281 30.53 10.48 1.50
C ARG A 281 31.06 11.12 0.21
N ALA A 282 30.57 12.32 -0.08
CA ALA A 282 30.91 13.07 -1.28
C ALA A 282 30.99 14.58 -0.99
N GLY A 283 32.20 15.12 -1.00
CA GLY A 283 32.44 16.56 -0.97
C GLY A 283 32.29 17.24 -2.34
N LYS A 284 32.44 18.57 -2.33
CA LYS A 284 32.47 19.42 -3.52
C LYS A 284 33.47 18.92 -4.57
N GLY A 285 33.06 18.92 -5.83
CA GLY A 285 33.87 18.47 -6.97
C GLY A 285 33.83 16.95 -7.18
N LYS A 286 33.23 16.17 -6.28
CA LYS A 286 33.05 14.73 -6.49
C LYS A 286 32.21 14.49 -7.74
N LYS A 287 32.73 13.66 -8.64
CA LYS A 287 32.05 13.18 -9.84
C LYS A 287 31.78 11.67 -9.73
N ILE A 288 30.57 11.26 -10.06
CA ILE A 288 30.09 9.89 -10.06
C ILE A 288 29.58 9.59 -11.46
N THR A 289 30.26 8.67 -12.15
CA THR A 289 29.87 8.24 -13.50
C THR A 289 28.73 7.25 -13.42
N VAL A 290 27.65 7.50 -14.17
CA VAL A 290 26.49 6.62 -14.29
C VAL A 290 26.21 6.41 -15.78
N ARG A 291 26.81 5.37 -16.37
CA ARG A 291 26.82 5.13 -17.83
C ARG A 291 27.34 6.37 -18.59
N ASP A 292 26.50 6.99 -19.42
CA ASP A 292 26.79 8.20 -20.20
C ASP A 292 26.49 9.52 -19.47
N PHE A 293 26.08 9.44 -18.20
CA PHE A 293 25.83 10.59 -17.33
C PHE A 293 26.96 10.76 -16.30
N THR A 294 27.14 11.99 -15.83
CA THR A 294 27.96 12.29 -14.66
C THR A 294 27.12 13.05 -13.64
N VAL A 295 27.05 12.50 -12.42
CA VAL A 295 26.51 13.18 -11.23
C VAL A 295 27.65 13.90 -10.53
N GLU A 296 27.55 15.21 -10.37
CA GLU A 296 28.56 16.05 -9.76
C GLU A 296 28.00 16.75 -8.52
N VAL A 297 28.75 16.71 -7.42
CA VAL A 297 28.50 17.52 -6.23
C VAL A 297 29.12 18.90 -6.44
N ILE A 298 28.26 19.89 -6.68
CA ILE A 298 28.68 21.27 -6.97
C ILE A 298 29.03 22.03 -5.70
N ASP A 299 28.28 21.79 -4.62
CA ASP A 299 28.47 22.46 -3.34
C ASP A 299 27.81 21.67 -2.21
N THR A 300 28.34 21.83 -1.00
CA THR A 300 27.81 21.26 0.23
C THR A 300 27.81 22.35 1.31
N ALA A 301 26.80 22.36 2.17
CA ALA A 301 26.76 23.24 3.32
C ALA A 301 26.08 22.58 4.52
N ARG A 302 26.58 22.94 5.71
CA ARG A 302 26.04 22.56 7.01
C ARG A 302 25.88 23.82 7.85
N LYS A 303 24.67 24.07 8.35
CA LYS A 303 24.39 25.14 9.30
C LYS A 303 23.58 24.57 10.47
N GLY A 304 24.28 24.19 11.54
CA GLY A 304 23.67 23.47 12.66
C GLY A 304 23.12 22.11 12.21
N LYS A 305 21.79 21.95 12.23
CA LYS A 305 21.07 20.73 11.80
C LYS A 305 20.47 20.82 10.39
N LEU A 306 20.71 21.94 9.69
CA LEU A 306 20.35 22.11 8.28
C LEU A 306 21.52 21.72 7.39
N TYR A 307 21.27 20.77 6.50
CA TYR A 307 22.21 20.26 5.51
C TYR A 307 21.69 20.56 4.11
N SER A 308 22.58 21.00 3.21
CA SER A 308 22.23 21.21 1.81
C SER A 308 23.33 20.75 0.87
N VAL A 309 22.94 20.17 -0.27
CA VAL A 309 23.85 19.63 -1.27
C VAL A 309 23.37 20.01 -2.65
N LYS A 310 24.15 20.79 -3.39
CA LYS A 310 23.85 21.13 -4.78
C LYS A 310 24.42 20.05 -5.69
N VAL A 311 23.54 19.34 -6.41
CA VAL A 311 23.90 18.24 -7.31
C VAL A 311 23.53 18.60 -8.74
N ARG A 312 24.41 18.28 -9.68
CA ARG A 312 24.19 18.41 -11.12
C ARG A 312 24.34 17.07 -11.81
N ILE A 313 23.46 16.78 -12.76
CA ILE A 313 23.58 15.66 -13.68
C ILE A 313 23.91 16.23 -15.06
N THR A 314 24.97 15.71 -15.68
CA THR A 314 25.38 16.09 -17.03
C THR A 314 25.39 14.89 -17.96
N LYS A 315 25.19 15.14 -19.26
CA LYS A 315 25.38 14.17 -20.35
C LYS A 315 26.12 14.88 -21.49
N ALA A 316 27.21 14.29 -21.97
CA ALA A 316 28.08 14.89 -23.00
C ALA A 316 28.46 16.36 -22.67
N GLY A 317 28.81 16.63 -21.41
CA GLY A 317 29.20 17.96 -20.93
C GLY A 317 28.06 18.97 -20.73
N LYS A 318 26.81 18.64 -21.09
CA LYS A 318 25.65 19.52 -20.90
C LYS A 318 24.88 19.15 -19.63
N THR A 319 24.49 20.15 -18.84
CA THR A 319 23.59 19.97 -17.69
C THR A 319 22.21 19.52 -18.17
N VAL A 320 21.73 18.40 -17.65
CA VAL A 320 20.41 17.83 -17.94
C VAL A 320 19.47 17.85 -16.73
N ALA A 321 20.02 17.97 -15.53
CA ALA A 321 19.28 18.24 -14.31
C ALA A 321 20.20 18.87 -13.26
N GLU A 322 19.67 19.75 -12.42
CA GLU A 322 20.40 20.36 -11.31
C GLU A 322 19.41 20.66 -10.18
N LYS A 323 19.80 20.39 -8.93
CA LYS A 323 18.96 20.66 -7.76
C LYS A 323 19.79 20.78 -6.50
N THR A 324 19.37 21.66 -5.59
CA THR A 324 19.84 21.66 -4.21
C THR A 324 18.95 20.75 -3.38
N LEU A 325 19.52 19.66 -2.88
CA LEU A 325 18.90 18.75 -1.93
C LEU A 325 19.03 19.34 -0.53
N VAL A 326 17.98 19.29 0.28
CA VAL A 326 17.96 19.94 1.59
C VAL A 326 17.32 19.01 2.64
N TRP A 327 17.97 18.90 3.79
CA TRP A 327 17.45 18.20 4.96
C TRP A 327 17.69 19.02 6.23
N ASP A 328 16.66 19.24 7.04
CA ASP A 328 16.77 19.88 8.36
C ASP A 328 16.46 18.84 9.44
N SER A 329 17.48 18.22 10.05
CA SER A 329 17.24 17.16 11.04
C SER A 329 16.65 17.66 12.37
N ALA A 330 16.54 18.98 12.57
CA ALA A 330 15.81 19.53 13.71
C ALA A 330 14.31 19.64 13.43
N LYS A 331 13.92 19.99 12.20
CA LYS A 331 12.52 20.21 11.79
C LYS A 331 11.88 19.02 11.08
N ASP A 332 12.69 18.19 10.42
CA ASP A 332 12.24 17.07 9.60
C ASP A 332 12.21 15.74 10.38
N LYS A 333 12.27 15.76 11.73
CA LYS A 333 12.26 14.55 12.58
C LYS A 333 11.00 13.71 12.35
N ASP A 334 9.86 14.37 12.20
CA ASP A 334 8.56 13.71 12.02
C ASP A 334 8.28 13.37 10.54
N PHE A 335 8.93 14.07 9.61
CA PHE A 335 8.72 13.90 8.17
C PHE A 335 9.23 12.55 7.64
N TYR A 336 10.16 11.91 8.36
CA TYR A 336 10.62 10.55 8.08
C TYR A 336 9.75 9.46 8.72
N LEU A 337 8.83 9.82 9.63
CA LEU A 337 7.93 8.86 10.29
C LEU A 337 6.81 8.40 9.35
N SER A 338 6.44 9.22 8.36
CA SER A 338 5.45 8.84 7.36
C SER A 338 6.09 8.61 5.99
N PRO A 339 6.08 7.37 5.48
CA PRO A 339 6.52 7.07 4.12
C PRO A 339 5.61 7.69 3.03
N TYR A 340 4.50 8.32 3.41
CA TYR A 340 3.60 9.06 2.51
C TYR A 340 3.99 10.53 2.31
N ASN A 341 5.02 11.05 2.97
CA ASN A 341 5.37 12.46 2.91
C ASN A 341 6.11 12.87 1.62
N VAL A 342 5.41 12.87 0.49
CA VAL A 342 5.96 13.13 -0.84
C VAL A 342 6.71 14.47 -0.91
N LYS A 343 6.19 15.52 -0.25
CA LYS A 343 6.83 16.85 -0.25
C LYS A 343 8.23 16.81 0.36
N TRP A 344 8.40 16.08 1.46
CA TRP A 344 9.71 15.92 2.08
C TRP A 344 10.63 15.02 1.23
N GLN A 345 10.12 13.92 0.68
CA GLN A 345 10.89 13.06 -0.24
C GLN A 345 11.44 13.87 -1.41
N GLN A 346 10.63 14.76 -1.97
CA GLN A 346 11.05 15.68 -3.03
C GLN A 346 12.19 16.61 -2.59
N LYS A 347 12.33 17.03 -1.34
CA LYS A 347 13.42 17.93 -0.91
C LYS A 347 14.80 17.27 -0.98
N VAL A 348 14.87 15.96 -0.73
CA VAL A 348 16.14 15.23 -0.65
C VAL A 348 16.41 14.35 -1.87
N LEU A 349 15.56 14.40 -2.89
CA LEU A 349 15.71 13.65 -4.14
C LEU A 349 15.91 14.56 -5.36
N LEU A 350 16.87 14.21 -6.22
CA LEU A 350 16.99 14.69 -7.59
C LEU A 350 16.79 13.51 -8.54
N LYS A 351 15.78 13.61 -9.41
CA LYS A 351 15.46 12.58 -10.40
C LYS A 351 15.71 13.08 -11.81
N HIS A 352 16.35 12.27 -12.62
CA HIS A 352 16.47 12.50 -14.06
C HIS A 352 16.46 11.16 -14.79
N LYS A 353 15.41 10.92 -15.59
CA LYS A 353 15.18 9.63 -16.26
C LYS A 353 15.22 8.48 -15.24
N ASP A 354 16.11 7.52 -15.44
CA ASP A 354 16.29 6.34 -14.59
C ASP A 354 17.44 6.50 -13.57
N ILE A 355 17.89 7.73 -13.33
CA ILE A 355 18.88 8.09 -12.30
C ILE A 355 18.17 8.87 -11.19
N THR A 356 18.38 8.44 -9.94
CA THR A 356 17.92 9.17 -8.76
C THR A 356 19.08 9.41 -7.81
N VAL A 357 19.30 10.66 -7.42
CA VAL A 357 20.25 11.04 -6.38
C VAL A 357 19.47 11.36 -5.11
N GLN A 358 19.88 10.76 -4.00
CA GLN A 358 19.31 10.97 -2.68
C GLN A 358 20.36 11.55 -1.74
N LEU A 359 20.00 12.62 -1.02
CA LEU A 359 20.67 13.02 0.21
C LEU A 359 20.22 12.07 1.32
N LEU A 360 21.14 11.24 1.78
CA LEU A 360 20.86 10.21 2.77
C LEU A 360 20.93 10.83 4.17
N GLY A 361 19.76 11.04 4.78
CA GLY A 361 19.66 11.53 6.15
C GLY A 361 18.27 11.26 6.70
N SER A 362 18.17 10.62 7.87
CA SER A 362 16.89 10.24 8.48
C SER A 362 16.97 10.01 9.98
N VAL A 363 15.84 9.90 10.67
CA VAL A 363 15.84 9.45 12.09
C VAL A 363 16.35 8.01 12.27
N PHE A 364 16.25 7.17 11.23
CA PHE A 364 16.72 5.78 11.25
C PHE A 364 18.19 5.64 10.81
N ILE A 365 18.73 6.64 10.13
CA ILE A 365 20.09 6.71 9.65
C ILE A 365 20.79 7.72 10.56
N LEU A 366 21.45 7.21 11.60
CA LEU A 366 22.12 8.00 12.65
C LEU A 366 23.37 8.76 12.16
N GLU A 367 23.38 9.14 10.89
CA GLU A 367 24.47 9.83 10.22
C GLU A 367 24.03 11.24 9.81
N ASP A 368 24.92 12.22 9.97
CA ASP A 368 24.70 13.58 9.46
C ASP A 368 24.60 13.57 7.93
N GLY A 369 23.66 14.34 7.38
CA GLY A 369 23.48 14.47 5.93
C GLY A 369 24.67 15.16 5.27
N VAL A 370 25.30 16.11 5.96
CA VAL A 370 26.62 16.67 5.64
C VAL A 370 27.43 16.67 6.94
N ASP A 371 28.61 16.05 6.92
CA ASP A 371 29.47 15.97 8.11
C ASP A 371 30.22 17.29 8.38
N GLU A 372 31.06 17.30 9.40
CA GLU A 372 31.87 18.47 9.78
C GLU A 372 32.99 18.78 8.77
N GLY A 373 33.40 17.78 7.99
CA GLY A 373 34.36 17.93 6.89
C GLY A 373 33.73 18.49 5.61
N GLY A 374 32.40 18.69 5.58
CA GLY A 374 31.67 19.19 4.42
C GLY A 374 31.33 18.10 3.39
N GLU A 375 31.44 16.82 3.73
CA GLU A 375 31.05 15.73 2.83
C GLU A 375 29.60 15.32 3.04
N ALA A 376 28.85 15.28 1.94
CA ALA A 376 27.47 14.84 1.93
C ALA A 376 27.35 13.31 1.92
N ASN A 377 26.41 12.76 2.69
CA ASN A 377 26.02 11.36 2.59
C ASN A 377 25.06 11.18 1.41
N LEU A 378 25.53 10.60 0.31
CA LEU A 378 24.74 10.48 -0.91
C LEU A 378 24.54 9.02 -1.32
N VAL A 379 23.37 8.77 -1.92
CA VAL A 379 23.09 7.57 -2.69
C VAL A 379 22.74 7.96 -4.11
N VAL A 380 23.34 7.30 -5.09
CA VAL A 380 23.01 7.44 -6.51
C VAL A 380 22.48 6.10 -7.02
N TYR A 381 21.18 6.07 -7.29
CA TYR A 381 20.48 4.97 -7.91
C TYR A 381 20.54 5.05 -9.43
N GLN A 382 20.48 3.90 -10.09
CA GLN A 382 20.42 3.75 -11.54
C GLN A 382 19.35 2.72 -11.91
N ASN A 383 18.96 2.69 -13.19
CA ASN A 383 17.92 1.80 -13.71
C ASN A 383 16.61 1.91 -12.90
N CYS A 384 16.26 3.14 -12.52
CA CYS A 384 15.03 3.47 -11.83
C CYS A 384 13.82 3.52 -12.77
N PHE A 385 12.66 3.12 -12.26
CA PHE A 385 11.40 3.21 -12.97
C PHE A 385 10.25 3.31 -11.97
N ALA A 386 9.16 3.91 -12.44
CA ALA A 386 7.91 3.97 -11.70
C ALA A 386 7.13 2.68 -11.90
N VAL A 387 6.53 2.20 -10.82
CA VAL A 387 5.54 1.14 -10.77
C VAL A 387 4.22 1.79 -10.37
N LYS A 388 3.14 1.43 -11.07
CA LYS A 388 1.82 2.04 -10.89
C LYS A 388 0.80 0.96 -10.53
N ASP A 389 -0.01 1.23 -9.52
CA ASP A 389 -1.09 0.36 -9.09
C ASP A 389 -2.06 0.07 -10.22
N GLY A 390 -2.47 -1.19 -10.33
CA GLY A 390 -3.40 -1.67 -11.34
C GLY A 390 -2.89 -1.60 -12.77
N LYS A 391 -1.58 -1.40 -12.98
CA LYS A 391 -0.95 -1.36 -14.31
C LYS A 391 0.05 -2.50 -14.49
N THR A 392 0.32 -2.79 -15.76
CA THR A 392 1.42 -3.70 -16.14
C THR A 392 2.76 -3.06 -15.87
N THR A 393 3.77 -3.86 -15.55
CA THR A 393 5.15 -3.39 -15.35
C THR A 393 6.09 -3.94 -16.41
N GLN A 394 7.33 -3.43 -16.43
CA GLN A 394 8.36 -3.97 -17.30
C GLN A 394 8.81 -5.37 -16.91
N TRP A 395 8.55 -5.84 -15.68
CA TRP A 395 8.93 -7.19 -15.28
C TRP A 395 8.08 -8.26 -15.96
N ASP A 396 6.79 -8.01 -16.12
CA ASP A 396 5.89 -8.87 -16.89
C ASP A 396 4.61 -8.12 -17.29
N ARG A 397 4.40 -7.91 -18.60
CA ARG A 397 3.21 -7.21 -19.11
C ARG A 397 1.94 -8.08 -19.17
N ARG A 398 2.05 -9.36 -18.81
CA ARG A 398 0.88 -10.27 -18.74
C ARG A 398 0.08 -10.09 -17.44
N PHE A 399 0.66 -9.43 -16.44
CA PHE A 399 0.07 -9.27 -15.11
C PHE A 399 -0.09 -7.79 -14.76
N LEU A 400 -1.07 -7.50 -13.92
CA LEU A 400 -1.19 -6.21 -13.24
C LEU A 400 -0.44 -6.27 -11.92
N VAL A 401 0.05 -5.13 -11.45
CA VAL A 401 0.81 -4.99 -10.22
C VAL A 401 0.13 -4.04 -9.26
N ASP A 402 0.28 -4.30 -7.97
CA ASP A 402 -0.17 -3.44 -6.89
C ASP A 402 0.82 -3.50 -5.72
N GLN A 403 0.94 -2.41 -4.98
CA GLN A 403 1.78 -2.37 -3.79
C GLN A 403 1.03 -2.95 -2.59
N ILE A 404 1.78 -3.54 -1.67
CA ILE A 404 1.23 -3.96 -0.40
C ILE A 404 1.79 -3.05 0.67
N LEU A 405 0.91 -2.41 1.44
CA LEU A 405 1.28 -1.45 2.47
C LEU A 405 0.55 -1.76 3.78
N CYS A 406 1.05 -1.19 4.88
CA CYS A 406 0.28 -1.10 6.11
C CYS A 406 -0.53 0.20 6.18
N PRO A 407 -1.50 0.31 7.11
CA PRO A 407 -2.23 1.54 7.38
C PRO A 407 -1.30 2.75 7.63
N GLN A 408 -0.12 2.51 8.19
CA GLN A 408 0.89 3.56 8.44
C GLN A 408 1.84 3.80 7.26
N GLY A 409 1.73 3.02 6.18
CA GLY A 409 2.47 3.18 4.92
C GLY A 409 3.79 2.47 4.78
N HIS A 410 4.16 1.63 5.72
CA HIS A 410 5.27 0.72 5.52
C HIS A 410 4.92 -0.28 4.42
N GLY A 411 5.80 -0.44 3.44
CA GLY A 411 5.66 -1.47 2.42
C GLY A 411 5.77 -2.87 3.03
N TYR A 412 4.98 -3.80 2.54
CA TYR A 412 5.05 -5.23 2.87
C TYR A 412 5.34 -6.08 1.63
N GLY A 413 5.47 -5.43 0.47
CA GLY A 413 5.95 -6.03 -0.76
C GLY A 413 5.16 -5.58 -1.97
N THR A 414 5.20 -6.39 -3.03
CA THR A 414 4.50 -6.14 -4.29
C THR A 414 3.74 -7.38 -4.70
N MET A 415 2.50 -7.23 -5.18
CA MET A 415 1.71 -8.33 -5.73
C MET A 415 1.48 -8.18 -7.23
N PHE A 416 1.34 -9.32 -7.89
CA PHE A 416 1.03 -9.49 -9.30
C PHE A 416 -0.22 -10.33 -9.41
N TYR A 417 -1.19 -9.88 -10.20
CA TYR A 417 -2.42 -10.62 -10.42
C TYR A 417 -2.78 -10.75 -11.89
N ASN A 418 -3.44 -11.86 -12.24
CA ASN A 418 -3.83 -12.14 -13.61
C ASN A 418 -4.87 -11.12 -14.09
N LYS A 419 -4.60 -10.52 -15.25
CA LYS A 419 -5.47 -9.51 -15.88
C LYS A 419 -6.64 -10.11 -16.67
N GLU A 420 -6.53 -11.38 -17.01
CA GLU A 420 -7.48 -12.15 -17.82
C GLU A 420 -7.81 -13.46 -17.09
N GLU A 421 -8.99 -13.99 -17.36
CA GLU A 421 -9.38 -15.32 -16.88
C GLU A 421 -8.39 -16.38 -17.40
N ILE A 422 -8.01 -17.31 -16.51
CA ILE A 422 -7.12 -18.42 -16.84
C ILE A 422 -7.99 -19.65 -17.07
N VAL A 423 -7.82 -20.28 -18.23
CA VAL A 423 -8.51 -21.52 -18.59
C VAL A 423 -7.47 -22.62 -18.86
N LEU A 424 -7.53 -23.68 -18.05
CA LEU A 424 -6.67 -24.86 -18.19
C LEU A 424 -7.50 -26.11 -18.50
N THR A 425 -6.92 -26.97 -19.33
CA THR A 425 -7.49 -28.25 -19.77
C THR A 425 -6.38 -29.28 -19.87
N LYS A 426 -6.70 -30.54 -20.21
CA LYS A 426 -5.64 -31.54 -20.51
C LYS A 426 -4.67 -31.11 -21.62
N LYS A 427 -5.13 -30.30 -22.59
CA LYS A 427 -4.30 -29.85 -23.73
C LYS A 427 -3.49 -28.59 -23.39
N ASN A 428 -4.08 -27.69 -22.61
CA ASN A 428 -3.44 -26.47 -22.13
C ASN A 428 -3.31 -26.59 -20.60
N ASN A 429 -2.33 -27.36 -20.15
CA ASN A 429 -2.26 -27.84 -18.78
C ASN A 429 -1.23 -27.09 -17.93
N VAL A 430 -0.58 -26.05 -18.45
CA VAL A 430 0.41 -25.27 -17.72
C VAL A 430 0.07 -23.79 -17.78
N TYR A 431 -0.12 -23.16 -16.62
CA TYR A 431 -0.16 -21.70 -16.51
C TYR A 431 1.15 -21.17 -15.94
N LYS A 432 1.86 -20.36 -16.73
CA LYS A 432 3.09 -19.70 -16.31
C LYS A 432 2.77 -18.37 -15.64
N GLY A 433 3.03 -18.28 -14.34
CA GLY A 433 2.92 -17.04 -13.56
C GLY A 433 3.88 -15.94 -14.01
N PRO A 434 3.94 -14.82 -13.27
CA PRO A 434 4.79 -13.68 -13.62
C PRO A 434 6.27 -14.09 -13.82
N ALA A 435 6.90 -13.57 -14.87
CA ALA A 435 8.25 -13.92 -15.34
C ALA A 435 8.49 -15.44 -15.55
N SER A 436 7.42 -16.23 -15.67
CA SER A 436 7.44 -17.70 -15.60
C SER A 436 8.12 -18.25 -14.34
N TYR A 437 8.11 -17.47 -13.25
CA TYR A 437 8.86 -17.75 -12.04
C TYR A 437 8.30 -18.95 -11.24
N VAL A 438 6.97 -19.01 -11.14
CA VAL A 438 6.19 -20.14 -10.62
C VAL A 438 5.10 -20.46 -11.63
N SER A 439 4.88 -21.74 -11.90
CA SER A 439 3.85 -22.24 -12.81
C SER A 439 2.90 -23.20 -12.09
N LEU A 440 1.62 -23.11 -12.40
CA LEU A 440 0.63 -24.12 -12.05
C LEU A 440 0.58 -25.16 -13.17
N VAL A 441 0.78 -26.43 -12.82
CA VAL A 441 0.77 -27.55 -13.76
C VAL A 441 -0.36 -28.50 -13.41
N ILE A 442 -1.18 -28.84 -14.40
CA ILE A 442 -2.28 -29.78 -14.31
C ILE A 442 -1.81 -31.12 -14.86
N ASP A 443 -1.69 -32.10 -13.97
CA ASP A 443 -1.29 -33.47 -14.29
C ASP A 443 -2.45 -34.23 -14.96
N ASP A 444 -3.67 -34.05 -14.47
CA ASP A 444 -4.89 -34.62 -15.03
C ASP A 444 -6.12 -33.80 -14.62
N VAL A 445 -7.19 -33.86 -15.41
CA VAL A 445 -8.49 -33.28 -15.07
C VAL A 445 -9.63 -34.13 -15.64
N LYS A 446 -10.55 -34.59 -14.79
CA LYS A 446 -11.66 -35.47 -15.17
C LYS A 446 -12.93 -35.07 -14.42
N GLY A 447 -13.97 -34.69 -15.18
CA GLY A 447 -15.18 -34.11 -14.61
C GLY A 447 -14.81 -32.93 -13.71
N ASP A 448 -15.23 -32.98 -12.45
CA ASP A 448 -14.97 -31.91 -11.47
C ASP A 448 -13.67 -32.13 -10.67
N THR A 449 -12.82 -33.10 -11.05
CA THR A 449 -11.60 -33.43 -10.30
C THR A 449 -10.35 -33.05 -11.07
N ALA A 450 -9.40 -32.38 -10.43
CA ALA A 450 -8.11 -32.01 -11.01
C ALA A 450 -6.96 -32.52 -10.15
N LYS A 451 -5.92 -33.03 -10.80
CA LYS A 451 -4.61 -33.32 -10.21
C LYS A 451 -3.61 -32.26 -10.67
N PHE A 452 -2.90 -31.62 -9.75
CA PHE A 452 -2.05 -30.48 -10.07
C PHE A 452 -0.88 -30.31 -9.08
N HIS A 453 0.13 -29.55 -9.50
CA HIS A 453 1.28 -29.18 -8.67
C HIS A 453 1.83 -27.79 -9.09
N LEU A 454 2.78 -27.27 -8.31
CA LEU A 454 3.57 -26.09 -8.67
C LEU A 454 4.96 -26.49 -9.16
N GLU A 455 5.44 -25.77 -10.17
CA GLU A 455 6.83 -25.80 -10.61
C GLU A 455 7.47 -24.41 -10.50
N SER A 456 8.73 -24.33 -10.06
CA SER A 456 9.51 -23.10 -10.13
C SER A 456 10.38 -23.08 -11.38
N LYS A 457 10.76 -21.87 -11.82
CA LYS A 457 11.70 -21.67 -12.94
C LYS A 457 13.05 -22.37 -12.74
N ALA A 458 13.47 -22.56 -11.49
CA ALA A 458 14.71 -23.25 -11.15
C ALA A 458 14.55 -24.79 -11.09
N GLY A 459 13.42 -25.33 -11.56
CA GLY A 459 13.16 -26.77 -11.62
C GLY A 459 12.71 -27.40 -10.30
N GLY A 460 12.34 -26.61 -9.30
CA GLY A 460 11.69 -27.13 -8.10
C GLY A 460 10.25 -27.55 -8.39
N LYS A 461 9.78 -28.66 -7.81
CA LYS A 461 8.41 -29.12 -7.93
C LYS A 461 7.81 -29.36 -6.55
N SER A 462 6.56 -28.97 -6.34
CA SER A 462 5.80 -29.42 -5.17
C SER A 462 5.35 -30.87 -5.36
N ILE A 463 4.81 -31.48 -4.30
CA ILE A 463 3.99 -32.69 -4.46
C ILE A 463 2.75 -32.39 -5.31
N SER A 464 2.19 -33.41 -5.97
CA SER A 464 0.90 -33.31 -6.64
C SER A 464 -0.26 -33.47 -5.66
N PHE A 465 -1.30 -32.69 -5.88
CA PHE A 465 -2.56 -32.67 -5.15
C PHE A 465 -3.70 -33.07 -6.06
N THR A 466 -4.70 -33.76 -5.53
CA THR A 466 -5.95 -34.06 -6.23
C THR A 466 -7.10 -33.42 -5.49
N LYS A 467 -7.90 -32.59 -6.17
CA LYS A 467 -9.05 -31.90 -5.59
C LYS A 467 -10.27 -31.98 -6.48
N LYS A 468 -11.45 -31.96 -5.85
CA LYS A 468 -12.75 -31.80 -6.51
C LYS A 468 -13.23 -30.35 -6.40
N GLY A 469 -13.77 -29.81 -7.50
CA GLY A 469 -14.48 -28.54 -7.58
C GLY A 469 -13.60 -27.27 -7.66
N ASN A 470 -12.35 -27.30 -7.20
CA ASN A 470 -11.42 -26.17 -7.33
C ASN A 470 -9.94 -26.61 -7.28
N VAL A 471 -9.03 -25.70 -7.64
CA VAL A 471 -7.57 -25.81 -7.48
C VAL A 471 -7.03 -24.66 -6.62
N ASP A 472 -7.84 -24.18 -5.67
CA ASP A 472 -7.42 -23.10 -4.78
C ASP A 472 -6.20 -23.55 -3.98
N LEU A 473 -5.27 -22.62 -3.78
CA LEU A 473 -3.94 -22.91 -3.27
C LEU A 473 -3.37 -21.72 -2.52
N LEU A 474 -2.59 -22.02 -1.48
CA LEU A 474 -1.76 -21.08 -0.76
C LEU A 474 -0.30 -21.58 -0.77
N PHE A 475 0.61 -20.74 -1.24
CA PHE A 475 2.04 -20.98 -1.21
C PHE A 475 2.77 -19.86 -0.46
N GLY A 476 3.78 -20.24 0.33
CA GLY A 476 4.70 -19.34 1.01
C GLY A 476 4.41 -19.18 2.52
N ARG A 477 5.36 -18.56 3.24
CA ARG A 477 5.33 -18.35 4.70
C ARG A 477 5.35 -16.88 5.11
N GLY A 478 5.20 -15.99 4.13
CA GLY A 478 5.11 -14.55 4.36
C GLY A 478 3.93 -14.16 5.23
N ARG A 479 3.93 -12.92 5.71
CA ARG A 479 2.90 -12.41 6.63
C ARG A 479 1.51 -12.55 6.03
N GLY A 480 1.31 -12.17 4.77
CA GLY A 480 0.00 -12.32 4.13
C GLY A 480 -0.41 -13.77 3.91
N ALA A 481 0.53 -14.72 3.83
CA ALA A 481 0.18 -16.15 3.77
C ALA A 481 -0.27 -16.65 5.14
N ASN A 482 0.48 -16.34 6.20
CA ASN A 482 0.15 -16.77 7.56
C ASN A 482 -1.22 -16.26 8.03
N ASP A 483 -1.62 -15.05 7.63
CA ASP A 483 -2.92 -14.51 8.01
C ASP A 483 -4.09 -15.22 7.31
N ILE A 484 -3.92 -15.59 6.04
CA ILE A 484 -4.87 -16.47 5.35
C ILE A 484 -4.92 -17.84 6.06
N VAL A 485 -3.77 -18.37 6.50
CA VAL A 485 -3.73 -19.61 7.27
C VAL A 485 -4.49 -19.47 8.59
N HIS A 486 -4.25 -18.40 9.34
CA HIS A 486 -4.91 -18.12 10.62
C HIS A 486 -6.43 -18.10 10.47
N ASP A 487 -6.93 -17.45 9.42
CA ASP A 487 -8.36 -17.37 9.16
C ASP A 487 -8.97 -18.69 8.68
N LEU A 488 -8.19 -19.55 8.04
CA LEU A 488 -8.61 -20.85 7.50
C LEU A 488 -8.19 -22.03 8.39
N TYR A 489 -7.69 -21.74 9.60
CA TYR A 489 -6.86 -22.63 10.42
C TYR A 489 -7.39 -24.06 10.54
N HIS A 490 -8.67 -24.24 10.84
CA HIS A 490 -9.28 -25.57 10.96
C HIS A 490 -9.17 -26.40 9.67
N SER A 491 -9.48 -25.81 8.51
CA SER A 491 -9.43 -26.52 7.22
C SER A 491 -8.00 -26.89 6.81
N LEU A 492 -7.04 -26.01 7.09
CA LEU A 492 -5.64 -26.21 6.72
C LEU A 492 -4.92 -27.19 7.65
N GLN A 493 -5.23 -27.15 8.94
CA GLN A 493 -4.66 -28.07 9.92
C GLN A 493 -5.04 -29.52 9.60
N GLU A 494 -6.31 -29.80 9.28
CA GLU A 494 -6.73 -31.15 8.85
C GLU A 494 -6.03 -31.63 7.58
N GLN A 495 -5.80 -30.72 6.62
CA GLN A 495 -5.06 -31.07 5.41
C GLN A 495 -3.57 -31.35 5.70
N MET A 496 -2.94 -30.55 6.55
CA MET A 496 -1.55 -30.79 6.97
C MET A 496 -1.39 -32.16 7.63
N TYR A 497 -2.32 -32.56 8.51
CA TYR A 497 -2.30 -33.90 9.10
C TYR A 497 -2.41 -35.00 8.05
N ARG A 498 -3.36 -34.90 7.11
CA ARG A 498 -3.48 -35.85 5.99
C ARG A 498 -2.22 -35.93 5.12
N GLN A 499 -1.55 -34.81 4.88
CA GLN A 499 -0.28 -34.79 4.15
C GLN A 499 0.84 -35.50 4.93
N MET A 500 0.95 -35.25 6.23
CA MET A 500 1.94 -35.90 7.10
C MET A 500 1.72 -37.41 7.15
N GLU A 501 0.47 -37.87 7.30
CA GLU A 501 0.11 -39.28 7.27
C GLU A 501 0.49 -39.95 5.95
N ARG A 502 0.27 -39.28 4.81
CA ARG A 502 0.66 -39.81 3.50
C ARG A 502 2.18 -39.95 3.34
N ILE A 503 2.94 -38.93 3.75
CA ILE A 503 4.40 -38.95 3.69
C ILE A 503 4.97 -40.04 4.61
N GLN A 504 4.39 -40.21 5.81
CA GLN A 504 4.78 -41.27 6.75
C GLN A 504 4.41 -42.67 6.22
N GLY A 505 3.25 -42.82 5.58
CA GLY A 505 2.84 -44.07 4.94
C GLY A 505 3.72 -44.44 3.74
N GLU A 506 4.16 -43.48 2.94
CA GLU A 506 5.10 -43.69 1.82
C GLU A 506 6.53 -44.00 2.29
N ALA A 507 6.93 -43.51 3.47
CA ALA A 507 8.22 -43.81 4.10
C ALA A 507 8.24 -45.17 4.83
N GLY A 508 7.11 -45.62 5.38
CA GLY A 508 6.97 -46.92 6.03
C GLY A 508 6.75 -48.10 5.07
N ALA A 509 6.53 -47.81 3.78
CA ALA A 509 6.36 -48.81 2.72
C ALA A 509 7.64 -49.04 1.88
N ARG A 510 8.80 -48.55 2.34
CA ARG A 510 10.12 -48.75 1.71
C ARG A 510 11.02 -49.64 2.54
#